data_AF-A0A7S2WMZ3-F1
#
_entry.id   AF-A0A7S2WMZ3-F1
#
_cell.length_a   1.000
_cell.length_b   1.000
_cell.length_c   1.000
_cell.angle_alpha   90.00
_cell.angle_beta   90.00
_cell.angle_gamma   90.00
#
_symmetry.space_group_name_H-M   'P 1'
#
loop_
_entity.id
_entity.type
_entity.pdbx_description
1 polymer ?
#
loop_
_entity_poly.entity_id
_entity_poly.type
_entity_poly.pdbx_seq_one_letter_code
_entity_poly.pdbx_strand_id
1 'polypeptide(L)'
;NVIMKREDNDSSLTSGPRTKRTDEQWVSEQMQGFRESYSALDDYELADAYLESILNLATSGLESPRVSEMLAGGVYDDSYRRVLSVIKSVGAVFETVPESAPPRMRIASKLLDQDICLSMIDKLAFQNKKKILNLTVTNNSTDDAKYSPEPIKEMKNEVQLPEIEEDRNEPTLVNNEEKMPTNDFKGF
;
A
#
# COMPACT_ATOMS: atom_id res chain seq x y z
N ASN A 1 42.02 13.36 45.23
CA ASN A 1 41.13 14.03 44.26
C ASN A 1 41.54 13.66 42.85
N VAL A 2 40.93 12.60 42.32
CA VAL A 2 41.10 12.15 40.93
C VAL A 2 40.06 12.89 40.11
N ILE A 3 40.50 13.80 39.24
CA ILE A 3 39.62 14.55 38.34
C ILE A 3 39.39 13.67 37.10
N MET A 4 38.22 13.04 37.02
CA MET A 4 37.73 12.38 35.81
C MET A 4 37.45 13.46 34.77
N LYS A 5 38.23 13.49 33.69
CA LYS A 5 37.90 14.24 32.48
C LYS A 5 36.80 13.46 31.75
N ARG A 6 35.59 14.00 31.73
CA ARG A 6 34.55 13.58 30.77
C ARG A 6 34.99 14.08 29.40
N GLU A 7 35.23 13.14 28.49
CA GLU A 7 35.31 13.44 27.07
C GLU A 7 33.89 13.69 26.58
N ASP A 8 33.59 14.95 26.29
CA ASP A 8 32.38 15.33 25.60
C ASP A 8 32.48 14.82 24.17
N ASN A 9 31.77 13.72 23.90
CA ASN A 9 31.59 13.12 22.60
C ASN A 9 30.65 14.02 21.79
N ASP A 10 31.19 15.13 21.27
CA ASP A 10 30.53 16.06 20.36
C ASP A 10 30.37 15.39 18.99
N SER A 11 29.37 14.52 18.92
CA SER A 11 28.75 14.08 17.67
C SER A 11 27.95 15.25 17.09
N SER A 12 28.65 16.29 16.66
CA SER A 12 28.10 17.34 15.82
C SER A 12 27.75 16.73 14.47
N LEU A 13 26.55 16.15 14.42
CA LEU A 13 25.78 15.94 13.20
C LEU A 13 25.64 17.31 12.56
N THR A 14 26.59 17.61 11.68
CA THR A 14 26.57 18.75 10.77
C THR A 14 25.35 18.58 9.86
N SER A 15 24.18 19.00 10.32
CA SER A 15 23.05 19.25 9.44
C SER A 15 23.41 20.49 8.63
N GLY A 16 24.16 20.27 7.55
CA GLY A 16 24.39 21.27 6.53
C GLY A 16 23.06 21.86 6.04
N PRO A 17 23.09 23.01 5.37
CA PRO A 17 21.90 23.66 4.85
C PRO A 17 21.11 22.64 4.03
N ARG A 18 19.96 22.20 4.54
CA ARG A 18 19.07 21.26 3.86
C ARG A 18 18.56 21.96 2.62
N THR A 19 19.23 21.75 1.49
CA THR A 19 18.65 22.01 0.18
C THR A 19 17.28 21.33 0.15
N LYS A 20 16.26 22.06 -0.29
CA LYS A 20 14.92 21.48 -0.47
C LYS A 20 15.05 20.40 -1.53
N ARG A 21 15.12 19.15 -1.09
CA ARG A 21 15.14 17.96 -1.93
C ARG A 21 13.85 17.94 -2.75
N THR A 22 13.95 17.68 -4.05
CA THR A 22 12.77 17.49 -4.91
C THR A 22 12.25 16.06 -4.78
N ASP A 23 10.99 15.85 -5.16
CA ASP A 23 10.37 14.52 -5.14
C ASP A 23 11.15 13.54 -6.01
N GLU A 24 11.59 13.95 -7.20
CA GLU A 24 12.36 13.12 -8.12
C GLU A 24 13.72 12.73 -7.53
N GLN A 25 14.39 13.66 -6.84
CA GLN A 25 15.65 13.37 -6.15
C GLN A 25 15.44 12.36 -5.03
N TRP A 26 14.36 12.52 -4.25
CA TRP A 26 14.05 11.58 -3.19
C TRP A 26 13.75 10.18 -3.74
N VAL A 27 12.92 10.08 -4.78
CA VAL A 27 12.62 8.79 -5.44
C VAL A 27 13.90 8.15 -5.97
N SER A 28 14.76 8.90 -6.66
CA SER A 28 16.02 8.39 -7.19
C SER A 28 16.93 7.83 -6.11
N GLU A 29 17.02 8.48 -4.95
CA GLU A 29 17.82 7.98 -3.82
C GLU A 29 17.22 6.70 -3.22
N GLN A 30 15.88 6.64 -3.06
CA GLN A 30 15.22 5.44 -2.55
C GLN A 30 15.45 4.25 -3.50
N MET A 31 15.30 4.47 -4.80
CA MET A 31 15.58 3.45 -5.80
C MET A 31 17.04 3.03 -5.76
N GLN A 32 17.99 3.97 -5.64
CA GLN A 32 19.42 3.65 -5.55
C GLN A 32 19.71 2.71 -4.36
N GLY A 33 19.22 3.05 -3.16
CA GLY A 33 19.39 2.21 -1.97
C GLY A 33 18.74 0.83 -2.13
N PHE A 34 17.59 0.76 -2.80
CA PHE A 34 16.95 -0.50 -3.13
C PHE A 34 17.80 -1.35 -4.10
N ARG A 35 18.37 -0.74 -5.14
CA ARG A 35 19.24 -1.44 -6.12
C ARG A 35 20.48 -2.02 -5.46
N GLU A 36 21.14 -1.23 -4.65
CA GLU A 36 22.35 -1.65 -3.92
C GLU A 36 22.07 -2.85 -3.01
N SER A 37 20.86 -2.94 -2.45
CA SER A 37 20.49 -3.98 -1.50
C SER A 37 19.96 -5.26 -2.18
N TYR A 38 19.25 -5.13 -3.30
CA TYR A 38 18.43 -6.23 -3.84
C TYR A 38 18.72 -6.62 -5.29
N SER A 39 19.68 -5.95 -5.96
CA SER A 39 20.01 -6.23 -7.37
C SER A 39 20.44 -7.67 -7.69
N ALA A 40 20.83 -8.45 -6.69
CA ALA A 40 21.21 -9.84 -6.86
C ALA A 40 20.03 -10.84 -6.84
N LEU A 41 18.80 -10.38 -6.61
CA LEU A 41 17.62 -11.25 -6.55
C LEU A 41 17.08 -11.57 -7.95
N ASP A 42 16.51 -12.77 -8.09
CA ASP A 42 15.74 -13.14 -9.26
C ASP A 42 14.51 -12.22 -9.40
N ASP A 43 14.12 -11.90 -10.63
CA ASP A 43 13.03 -10.97 -10.97
C ASP A 43 13.17 -9.57 -10.35
N TYR A 44 14.40 -9.19 -9.96
CA TYR A 44 14.69 -7.86 -9.41
C TYR A 44 14.16 -6.73 -10.29
N GLU A 45 14.25 -6.86 -11.62
CA GLU A 45 13.78 -5.83 -12.56
C GLU A 45 12.29 -5.51 -12.39
N LEU A 46 11.46 -6.52 -12.12
CA LEU A 46 10.02 -6.34 -11.90
C LEU A 46 9.75 -5.70 -10.54
N ALA A 47 10.49 -6.08 -9.50
CA ALA A 47 10.39 -5.47 -8.18
C ALA A 47 10.84 -4.00 -8.20
N ASP A 48 11.91 -3.70 -8.93
CA ASP A 48 12.42 -2.34 -9.16
C ASP A 48 11.37 -1.47 -9.87
N ALA A 49 10.78 -1.99 -10.96
CA ALA A 49 9.72 -1.30 -11.70
C ALA A 49 8.45 -1.07 -10.84
N TYR A 50 8.06 -2.06 -10.02
CA TYR A 50 6.93 -1.94 -9.11
C TYR A 50 7.14 -0.86 -8.05
N LEU A 51 8.30 -0.87 -7.38
CA LEU A 51 8.62 0.12 -6.37
C LEU A 51 8.67 1.53 -6.98
N GLU A 52 9.33 1.68 -8.12
CA GLU A 52 9.41 2.96 -8.83
C GLU A 52 8.01 3.49 -9.21
N SER A 53 7.11 2.61 -9.63
CA SER A 53 5.73 2.96 -9.97
C SER A 53 4.94 3.48 -8.77
N ILE A 54 5.11 2.87 -7.59
CA ILE A 54 4.47 3.32 -6.35
C ILE A 54 5.06 4.64 -5.88
N LEU A 55 6.38 4.77 -5.86
CA LEU A 55 7.04 5.96 -5.34
C LEU A 55 6.75 7.20 -6.20
N ASN A 56 6.78 7.06 -7.53
CA ASN A 56 6.42 8.15 -8.44
C ASN A 56 4.94 8.55 -8.26
N LEU A 57 4.04 7.58 -8.15
CA LEU A 57 2.63 7.85 -7.96
C LEU A 57 2.34 8.52 -6.61
N ALA A 58 3.02 8.11 -5.54
CA ALA A 58 2.83 8.65 -4.20
C ALA A 58 3.41 10.07 -4.02
N THR A 59 4.43 10.42 -4.79
CA THR A 59 5.12 11.72 -4.67
C THR A 59 4.59 12.72 -5.70
N SER A 60 4.84 12.45 -6.98
CA SER A 60 4.45 13.33 -8.09
C SER A 60 2.98 13.22 -8.50
N GLY A 61 2.29 12.15 -8.09
CA GLY A 61 0.96 11.82 -8.60
C GLY A 61 0.96 11.29 -10.03
N LEU A 62 2.13 11.11 -10.65
CA LEU A 62 2.30 10.61 -12.01
C LEU A 62 2.81 9.17 -11.98
N GLU A 63 2.22 8.30 -12.80
CA GLU A 63 2.65 6.92 -12.94
C GLU A 63 4.01 6.82 -13.65
N SER A 64 4.87 5.91 -13.16
CA SER A 64 6.18 5.65 -13.78
C SER A 64 6.01 5.12 -15.21
N PRO A 65 6.92 5.47 -16.15
CA PRO A 65 6.96 4.82 -17.46
C PRO A 65 7.12 3.29 -17.39
N ARG A 66 7.75 2.78 -16.33
CA ARG A 66 8.05 1.36 -16.16
C ARG A 66 6.89 0.53 -15.64
N VAL A 67 5.73 1.14 -15.40
CA VAL A 67 4.52 0.41 -15.03
C VAL A 67 4.15 -0.63 -16.09
N SER A 68 4.44 -0.35 -17.36
CA SER A 68 4.17 -1.27 -18.46
C SER A 68 5.04 -2.54 -18.41
N GLU A 69 6.32 -2.40 -18.05
CA GLU A 69 7.24 -3.52 -17.83
C GLU A 69 6.74 -4.41 -16.69
N MET A 70 6.39 -3.79 -15.57
CA MET A 70 5.86 -4.45 -14.38
C MET A 70 4.54 -5.20 -14.68
N LEU A 71 3.61 -4.58 -15.39
CA LEU A 71 2.33 -5.21 -15.75
C LEU A 71 2.51 -6.35 -16.77
N ALA A 72 3.45 -6.21 -17.72
CA ALA A 72 3.76 -7.27 -18.67
C ALA A 72 4.31 -8.52 -17.98
N GLY A 73 5.08 -8.35 -16.90
CA GLY A 73 5.56 -9.47 -16.08
C GLY A 73 4.46 -10.17 -15.28
N GLY A 74 3.32 -9.53 -15.04
CA GLY A 74 2.13 -10.12 -14.39
C GLY A 74 2.25 -10.38 -12.88
N VAL A 75 3.46 -10.53 -12.34
CA VAL A 75 3.72 -10.86 -10.92
C VAL A 75 3.11 -9.84 -9.96
N TYR A 76 3.12 -8.56 -10.33
CA TYR A 76 2.69 -7.46 -9.46
C TYR A 76 1.36 -6.81 -9.88
N ASP A 77 0.66 -7.34 -10.89
CA ASP A 77 -0.57 -6.73 -11.42
C ASP A 77 -1.64 -6.56 -10.33
N ASP A 78 -1.97 -7.65 -9.61
CA ASP A 78 -2.97 -7.62 -8.54
C ASP A 78 -2.60 -6.68 -7.40
N SER A 79 -1.32 -6.66 -7.01
CA SER A 79 -0.82 -5.80 -5.95
C SER A 79 -0.92 -4.33 -6.36
N TYR A 80 -0.54 -4.01 -7.60
CA TYR A 80 -0.62 -2.66 -8.13
C TYR A 80 -2.07 -2.18 -8.25
N ARG A 81 -2.98 -3.02 -8.78
CA ARG A 81 -4.42 -2.71 -8.86
C ARG A 81 -5.02 -2.47 -7.47
N ARG A 82 -4.60 -3.22 -6.46
CA ARG A 82 -5.06 -3.01 -5.08
C ARG A 82 -4.63 -1.64 -4.55
N VAL A 83 -3.39 -1.23 -4.79
CA VAL A 83 -2.91 0.11 -4.42
C VAL A 83 -3.74 1.18 -5.11
N LEU A 84 -3.98 1.07 -6.42
CA LEU A 84 -4.84 2.00 -7.15
C LEU A 84 -6.26 2.04 -6.60
N SER A 85 -6.83 0.89 -6.23
CA SER A 85 -8.17 0.81 -5.64
C SER A 85 -8.25 1.54 -4.30
N VAL A 86 -7.22 1.43 -3.45
CA VAL A 86 -7.14 2.16 -2.18
C VAL A 86 -7.04 3.67 -2.44
N ILE A 87 -6.21 4.09 -3.38
CA ILE A 87 -6.07 5.51 -3.74
C ILE A 87 -7.40 6.07 -4.29
N LYS A 88 -8.13 5.31 -5.10
CA LYS A 88 -9.48 5.70 -5.56
C LYS A 88 -10.47 5.80 -4.39
N SER A 89 -10.38 4.90 -3.41
CA SER A 89 -11.28 4.88 -2.25
C SER A 89 -11.18 6.14 -1.38
N VAL A 90 -10.00 6.79 -1.37
CA VAL A 90 -9.80 8.07 -0.67
C VAL A 90 -10.16 9.30 -1.52
N GLY A 91 -10.72 9.08 -2.71
CA GLY A 91 -11.30 10.14 -3.55
C GLY A 91 -10.36 10.68 -4.63
N ALA A 92 -9.21 10.04 -4.84
CA ALA A 92 -8.36 10.40 -5.95
C ALA A 92 -9.00 9.99 -7.28
N VAL A 93 -9.13 10.95 -8.19
CA VAL A 93 -9.55 10.71 -9.57
C VAL A 93 -8.30 10.49 -10.40
N PHE A 94 -8.33 9.52 -11.31
CA PHE A 94 -7.22 9.26 -12.21
C PHE A 94 -7.57 9.71 -13.63
N GLU A 95 -6.66 10.45 -14.25
CA GLU A 95 -6.73 10.88 -15.64
C GLU A 95 -5.69 10.13 -16.47
N THR A 96 -6.04 9.76 -17.69
CA THR A 96 -5.07 9.23 -18.64
C THR A 96 -4.23 10.38 -19.20
N VAL A 97 -2.91 10.21 -19.21
CA VAL A 97 -1.94 11.16 -19.77
C VAL A 97 -1.90 10.95 -21.29
N PRO A 98 -2.48 11.86 -22.09
CA PRO A 98 -2.67 11.65 -23.53
C PRO A 98 -1.35 11.61 -24.32
N GLU A 99 -0.27 12.14 -23.77
CA GLU A 99 1.05 12.23 -24.43
C GLU A 99 1.95 11.02 -24.18
N SER A 100 1.50 10.04 -23.39
CA SER A 100 2.29 8.83 -23.11
C SER A 100 1.86 7.65 -23.98
N ALA A 101 2.86 6.97 -24.54
CA ALA A 101 2.71 5.67 -25.20
C ALA A 101 3.63 4.67 -24.48
N PRO A 102 3.11 3.67 -23.72
CA PRO A 102 1.70 3.36 -23.51
C PRO A 102 0.94 4.38 -22.64
N PRO A 103 -0.41 4.39 -22.65
CA PRO A 103 -1.21 5.32 -21.87
C PRO A 103 -0.94 5.15 -20.38
N ARG A 104 -0.46 6.21 -19.72
CA ARG A 104 -0.20 6.26 -18.28
C ARG A 104 -1.31 7.00 -17.56
N MET A 105 -1.42 6.78 -16.26
CA MET A 105 -2.36 7.42 -15.37
C MET A 105 -1.66 8.52 -14.56
N ARG A 106 -2.40 9.57 -14.24
CA ARG A 106 -2.01 10.58 -13.25
C ARG A 106 -3.16 10.82 -12.29
N ILE A 107 -2.85 11.15 -11.04
CA ILE A 107 -3.83 11.67 -10.10
C ILE A 107 -4.24 13.06 -10.57
N ALA A 108 -5.53 13.24 -10.82
CA ALA A 108 -6.10 14.51 -11.22
C ALA A 108 -5.91 15.55 -10.11
N SER A 109 -5.68 16.80 -10.49
CA SER A 109 -5.59 17.92 -9.53
C SER A 109 -6.91 18.13 -8.77
N LYS A 110 -8.03 17.72 -9.39
CA LYS A 110 -9.34 17.73 -8.76
C LYS A 110 -9.56 16.39 -8.06
N LEU A 111 -9.40 16.38 -6.75
CA LEU A 111 -9.95 15.31 -5.93
C LEU A 111 -11.47 15.39 -6.01
N LEU A 112 -12.14 14.24 -6.00
CA LEU A 112 -13.56 14.25 -5.64
C LEU A 112 -13.62 14.82 -4.21
N ASP A 113 -14.49 15.81 -4.00
CA ASP A 113 -14.82 16.26 -2.66
C ASP A 113 -15.36 15.04 -1.93
N GLN A 114 -14.49 14.34 -1.23
CA GLN A 114 -14.93 13.44 -0.21
C GLN A 114 -15.46 14.38 0.85
N ASP A 115 -16.77 14.41 0.97
CA ASP A 115 -17.43 14.66 2.23
C ASP A 115 -16.90 13.61 3.22
N ILE A 116 -15.65 13.76 3.66
CA ILE A 116 -15.20 13.33 4.98
C ILE A 116 -15.97 14.26 5.88
N CYS A 117 -17.26 13.98 6.00
CA CYS A 117 -18.15 14.68 6.87
C CYS A 117 -17.41 14.69 8.19
N LEU A 118 -17.17 15.86 8.75
CA LEU A 118 -16.83 16.03 10.16
C LEU A 118 -17.73 15.13 11.04
N SER A 119 -18.92 14.76 10.54
CA SER A 119 -19.80 13.73 11.10
C SER A 119 -19.19 12.33 11.28
N MET A 120 -18.22 11.83 10.50
CA MET A 120 -17.57 10.53 10.76
C MET A 120 -16.51 10.63 11.87
N ILE A 121 -15.79 11.74 11.95
CA ILE A 121 -14.90 12.05 13.08
C ILE A 121 -15.75 12.22 14.36
N ASP A 122 -16.89 12.91 14.26
CA ASP A 122 -17.86 12.99 15.35
C ASP A 122 -18.44 11.61 15.68
N LYS A 123 -18.76 10.76 14.71
CA LYS A 123 -19.28 9.39 14.96
C LYS A 123 -18.28 8.54 15.73
N LEU A 124 -16.97 8.64 15.41
CA LEU A 124 -15.90 8.00 16.16
C LEU A 124 -15.77 8.59 17.58
N ALA A 125 -15.81 9.91 17.72
CA ALA A 125 -15.77 10.59 19.01
C ALA A 125 -16.97 10.20 19.89
N PHE A 126 -18.18 10.10 19.32
CA PHE A 126 -19.40 9.68 20.01
C PHE A 126 -19.37 8.20 20.38
N GLN A 127 -18.89 7.31 19.51
CA GLN A 127 -18.73 5.89 19.83
C GLN A 127 -17.70 5.68 20.95
N ASN A 128 -16.60 6.44 20.96
CA ASN A 128 -15.61 6.37 22.03
C ASN A 128 -16.14 6.94 23.36
N LYS A 129 -16.88 8.06 23.35
CA LYS A 129 -17.59 8.58 24.53
C LYS A 129 -18.60 7.57 25.08
N LYS A 130 -19.35 6.88 24.21
CA LYS A 130 -20.34 5.86 24.61
C LYS A 130 -19.67 4.63 25.24
N LYS A 131 -18.52 4.19 24.72
CA LYS A 131 -17.74 3.10 25.34
C LYS A 131 -17.22 3.47 26.72
N ILE A 132 -16.72 4.71 26.91
CA ILE A 132 -16.23 5.21 28.20
C ILE A 132 -17.37 5.31 29.24
N LEU A 133 -18.54 5.83 28.83
CA LEU A 133 -19.71 5.93 29.70
C LEU A 133 -20.25 4.55 30.11
N ASN A 134 -20.33 3.60 29.17
CA ASN A 134 -20.77 2.24 29.50
C ASN A 134 -19.82 1.53 30.46
N LEU A 135 -18.50 1.79 30.39
CA LEU A 135 -17.51 1.26 31.33
C LEU A 135 -17.62 1.88 32.74
N THR A 136 -18.15 3.10 32.82
CA THR A 136 -18.32 3.83 34.09
C THR A 136 -19.66 3.48 34.77
N VAL A 137 -20.71 3.19 33.99
CA VAL A 137 -22.04 2.79 34.51
C VAL A 137 -22.02 1.38 35.11
N THR A 138 -21.17 0.46 34.64
CA THR A 138 -21.02 -0.86 35.26
C THR A 138 -20.28 -0.85 36.60
N ASN A 139 -19.67 0.27 37.02
CA ASN A 139 -18.79 0.29 38.20
C ASN A 139 -19.34 1.07 39.40
N ASN A 140 -20.53 1.69 39.31
CA ASN A 140 -21.08 2.52 40.39
C ASN A 140 -22.55 2.18 40.75
N SER A 141 -22.87 0.89 40.85
CA SER A 141 -24.03 0.43 41.63
C SER A 141 -23.51 -0.32 42.86
N THR A 142 -23.32 0.41 43.96
CA THR A 142 -23.22 -0.17 45.30
C THR A 142 -24.62 -0.56 45.75
N ASP A 143 -24.83 -1.85 46.03
CA ASP A 143 -25.04 -2.31 47.41
C ASP A 143 -24.95 -3.85 47.50
N ASP A 144 -24.04 -4.28 48.37
CA ASP A 144 -23.97 -5.53 49.13
C ASP A 144 -24.17 -6.89 48.44
N ALA A 145 -23.07 -7.51 48.04
CA ALA A 145 -22.82 -8.93 48.36
C ALA A 145 -21.33 -9.28 48.26
N LYS A 146 -20.81 -9.92 49.32
CA LYS A 146 -19.50 -10.58 49.41
C LYS A 146 -19.16 -11.34 48.11
N TYR A 147 -18.03 -11.03 47.49
CA TYR A 147 -17.45 -11.90 46.47
C TYR A 147 -15.93 -12.03 46.65
N SER A 148 -15.52 -13.27 46.91
CA SER A 148 -14.14 -13.73 46.98
C SER A 148 -13.60 -13.95 45.56
N PRO A 149 -12.38 -13.52 45.21
CA PRO A 149 -11.86 -13.75 43.87
C PRO A 149 -11.42 -15.22 43.70
N GLU A 150 -12.17 -15.98 42.92
CA GLU A 150 -11.70 -17.23 42.31
C GLU A 150 -10.82 -16.94 41.07
N PRO A 151 -9.83 -17.80 40.75
CA PRO A 151 -8.85 -17.54 39.70
C PRO A 151 -9.44 -17.75 38.30
N ILE A 152 -9.03 -16.86 37.39
CA ILE A 152 -9.39 -16.81 35.97
C ILE A 152 -9.01 -18.13 35.29
N LYS A 153 -10.01 -18.88 34.82
CA LYS A 153 -9.79 -19.99 33.88
C LYS A 153 -9.69 -19.45 32.47
N GLU A 154 -8.60 -19.80 31.79
CA GLU A 154 -8.34 -19.57 30.37
C GLU A 154 -9.53 -20.01 29.51
N MET A 155 -10.15 -19.07 28.80
CA MET A 155 -10.98 -19.38 27.65
C MET A 155 -10.07 -19.59 26.44
N LYS A 156 -9.86 -20.85 26.08
CA LYS A 156 -9.38 -21.25 24.76
C LYS A 156 -10.48 -20.91 23.75
N ASN A 157 -10.31 -19.81 23.01
CA ASN A 157 -11.09 -19.56 21.81
C ASN A 157 -10.48 -20.35 20.66
N GLU A 158 -11.08 -21.49 20.37
CA GLU A 158 -10.86 -22.26 19.16
C GLU A 158 -11.52 -21.49 18.00
N VAL A 159 -10.69 -20.94 17.13
CA VAL A 159 -11.12 -20.28 15.89
C VAL A 159 -11.54 -21.38 14.92
N GLN A 160 -12.85 -21.57 14.73
CA GLN A 160 -13.37 -22.34 13.60
C GLN A 160 -13.12 -21.54 12.32
N LEU A 161 -12.18 -22.01 11.50
CA LEU A 161 -12.01 -21.59 10.11
C LEU A 161 -13.26 -22.01 9.31
N PRO A 162 -13.83 -21.13 8.48
CA PRO A 162 -14.76 -21.57 7.45
C PRO A 162 -13.99 -22.36 6.38
N GLU A 163 -14.43 -23.60 6.13
CA GLU A 163 -14.03 -24.37 4.96
C GLU A 163 -14.43 -23.61 3.69
N ILE A 164 -13.43 -23.26 2.88
CA ILE A 164 -13.65 -22.73 1.53
C ILE A 164 -13.68 -23.95 0.62
N GLU A 165 -14.86 -24.29 0.10
CA GLU A 165 -15.01 -25.29 -0.95
C GLU A 165 -14.28 -24.79 -2.21
N GLU A 166 -13.22 -25.50 -2.59
CA GLU A 166 -12.51 -25.32 -3.86
C GLU A 166 -13.41 -25.80 -5.02
N ASP A 167 -14.08 -24.86 -5.69
CA ASP A 167 -14.74 -25.13 -6.96
C ASP A 167 -13.68 -25.22 -8.08
N ARG A 168 -13.29 -26.46 -8.39
CA ARG A 168 -12.42 -26.82 -9.51
C ARG A 168 -13.19 -26.66 -10.83
N ASN A 169 -13.07 -25.48 -11.46
CA ASN A 169 -13.37 -25.34 -12.87
C ASN A 169 -12.09 -25.51 -13.71
N GLU A 170 -11.98 -26.67 -14.36
CA GLU A 170 -11.00 -26.94 -15.42
C GLU A 170 -11.21 -25.99 -16.62
N PRO A 171 -10.16 -25.32 -17.14
CA PRO A 171 -10.25 -24.62 -18.40
C PRO A 171 -10.21 -25.60 -19.58
N THR A 172 -11.33 -25.67 -20.31
CA THR A 172 -11.43 -26.35 -21.60
C THR A 172 -10.55 -25.63 -22.64
N LEU A 173 -9.56 -26.34 -23.18
CA LEU A 173 -8.76 -25.89 -24.32
C LEU A 173 -9.64 -25.81 -25.59
N VAL A 174 -9.88 -24.60 -26.09
CA VAL A 174 -10.42 -24.39 -27.43
C VAL A 174 -9.26 -23.99 -28.34
N ASN A 175 -8.78 -24.97 -29.11
CA ASN A 175 -7.86 -24.77 -30.21
C ASN A 175 -8.55 -24.02 -31.34
N ASN A 176 -8.17 -22.78 -31.58
CA ASN A 176 -8.48 -22.07 -32.82
C ASN A 176 -7.24 -22.12 -33.73
N GLU A 177 -7.23 -23.09 -34.64
CA GLU A 177 -6.32 -23.12 -35.79
C GLU A 177 -6.70 -21.98 -36.75
N GLU A 178 -5.98 -20.86 -36.67
CA GLU A 178 -6.12 -19.79 -37.66
C GLU A 178 -5.25 -20.10 -38.88
N LYS A 179 -5.95 -20.57 -39.91
CA LYS A 179 -5.49 -20.92 -41.25
C LYS A 179 -4.86 -19.71 -41.95
N MET A 180 -3.55 -19.75 -42.22
CA MET A 180 -2.86 -18.74 -43.01
C MET A 180 -3.37 -18.70 -44.47
N PRO A 181 -3.62 -17.52 -45.06
CA PRO A 181 -3.82 -17.38 -46.49
C PRO A 181 -2.48 -17.37 -47.23
N THR A 182 -2.27 -18.35 -48.10
CA THR A 182 -1.24 -18.36 -49.13
C THR A 182 -1.57 -17.29 -50.18
N ASN A 183 -0.74 -16.26 -50.29
CA ASN A 183 -0.77 -15.35 -51.41
C ASN A 183 -0.04 -15.96 -52.61
N ASP A 184 -0.81 -16.35 -53.62
CA ASP A 184 -0.34 -16.65 -54.96
C ASP A 184 0.27 -15.39 -55.59
N PHE A 185 1.60 -15.36 -55.69
CA PHE A 185 2.34 -14.34 -56.43
C PHE A 185 2.37 -14.73 -57.91
N LYS A 186 1.51 -14.10 -58.71
CA LYS A 186 1.56 -14.12 -60.18
C LYS A 186 1.94 -12.74 -60.72
N GLY A 187 3.03 -12.70 -61.50
CA GLY A 187 3.31 -11.69 -62.51
C GLY A 187 4.23 -10.56 -62.05
N PHE A 188 5.47 -10.53 -62.55
CA PHE A 188 5.84 -9.84 -63.80
C PHE A 188 7.10 -10.48 -64.38
#